data_AF-A0A136LX41-F1
#
_entry.id   AF-A0A136LX41-F1
#
_cell.length_a   1.000
_cell.length_b   1.000
_cell.length_c   1.000
_cell.angle_alpha   90.00
_cell.angle_beta   90.00
_cell.angle_gamma   90.00
#
_symmetry.space_group_name_H-M   'P 1'
#
loop_
_entity.id
_entity.type
_entity.pdbx_description
1 polymer ?
#
loop_
_entity_poly.entity_id
_entity_poly.type
_entity_poly.pdbx_seq_one_letter_code
_entity_poly.pdbx_strand_id
1 'polypeptide(L)'
;MIKNAEISKTTKGGGVSVGKTVTVENTETGVKQEFQIVGQSEADPAARKISLDSPIGAALKGKKEGDTVTVDLPVGEVEFRIVKIG
;
A
#
# COMPACT_ATOMS: atom_id res chain seq x y z
N MET A 1 -8.36 22.47 -23.13
CA MET A 1 -7.44 21.98 -22.09
C MET A 1 -7.79 20.54 -21.79
N ILE A 2 -6.96 19.61 -22.22
CA ILE A 2 -7.15 18.18 -22.00
C ILE A 2 -6.68 17.84 -20.59
N LYS A 3 -7.62 17.50 -19.70
CA LYS A 3 -7.31 16.84 -18.43
C LYS A 3 -6.97 15.40 -18.79
N ASN A 4 -5.70 15.06 -18.83
CA ASN A 4 -5.25 13.67 -18.81
C ASN A 4 -5.67 13.08 -17.46
N ALA A 5 -6.91 12.61 -17.38
CA ALA A 5 -7.28 11.62 -16.39
C ALA A 5 -6.70 10.31 -16.92
N GLU A 6 -5.45 10.04 -16.56
CA GLU A 6 -4.88 8.72 -16.71
C GLU A 6 -5.72 7.78 -15.84
N ILE A 7 -6.65 7.10 -16.50
CA ILE A 7 -7.42 6.00 -15.95
C ILE A 7 -6.40 4.90 -15.67
N SER A 8 -5.87 4.88 -14.45
CA SER A 8 -4.96 3.84 -13.99
C SER A 8 -5.70 2.50 -14.01
N LYS A 9 -5.44 1.77 -15.09
CA LYS A 9 -5.80 0.38 -15.39
C LYS A 9 -6.41 -0.39 -14.21
N THR A 10 -7.73 -0.51 -14.23
CA THR A 10 -8.43 -1.69 -13.72
C THR A 10 -7.83 -2.94 -14.38
N THR A 11 -6.87 -3.60 -13.72
CA THR A 11 -6.31 -4.87 -14.19
C THR A 11 -6.54 -5.95 -13.15
N LYS A 12 -7.49 -6.83 -13.48
CA LYS A 12 -7.74 -8.19 -12.97
C LYS A 12 -6.77 -8.70 -11.90
N GLY A 13 -7.35 -9.03 -10.74
CA GLY A 13 -6.94 -10.11 -9.81
C GLY A 13 -5.47 -10.16 -9.40
N GLY A 14 -5.13 -9.53 -8.27
CA GLY A 14 -3.79 -9.58 -7.68
C GLY A 14 -3.42 -8.31 -6.91
N GLY A 15 -4.42 -7.48 -6.58
CA GLY A 15 -4.23 -6.25 -5.84
C GLY A 15 -4.28 -6.49 -4.34
N VAL A 16 -3.58 -5.66 -3.57
CA VAL A 16 -3.66 -5.63 -2.12
C VAL A 16 -5.13 -5.50 -1.65
N SER A 17 -5.56 -6.44 -0.81
CA SER A 17 -6.93 -6.60 -0.32
C SER A 17 -6.93 -7.06 1.15
N VAL A 18 -8.08 -6.95 1.83
CA VAL A 18 -8.23 -7.46 3.22
C VAL A 18 -7.88 -8.95 3.30
N GLY A 19 -7.13 -9.33 4.32
CA GLY A 19 -6.62 -10.69 4.56
C GLY A 19 -5.27 -10.98 3.90
N LYS A 20 -4.73 -10.06 3.09
CA LYS A 20 -3.44 -10.21 2.40
C LYS A 20 -2.28 -9.67 3.22
N THR A 21 -1.13 -10.33 3.13
CA THR A 21 0.11 -9.84 3.73
C THR A 21 0.97 -9.22 2.65
N VAL A 22 1.35 -7.96 2.84
CA VAL A 22 2.08 -7.16 1.88
C VAL A 22 3.42 -6.79 2.46
N THR A 23 4.50 -7.18 1.77
CA THR A 23 5.84 -6.71 2.09
C THR A 23 6.12 -5.49 1.26
N VAL A 24 6.43 -4.37 1.92
CA VAL A 24 6.86 -3.13 1.29
C VAL A 24 8.32 -2.83 1.66
N GLU A 25 9.02 -2.14 0.78
CA GLU A 25 10.37 -1.64 0.99
C GLU A 25 10.34 -0.13 0.90
N ASN A 26 10.82 0.56 1.92
CA ASN A 26 11.05 1.99 1.85
C ASN A 26 12.19 2.25 0.86
N THR A 27 11.91 2.97 -0.22
CA THR A 27 12.87 3.19 -1.31
C THR A 27 13.97 4.18 -0.94
N GLU A 28 13.73 5.05 0.05
CA GLU A 28 14.72 6.00 0.55
C GLU A 28 15.75 5.35 1.48
N THR A 29 15.27 4.47 2.37
CA THR A 29 16.11 3.84 3.41
C THR A 29 16.52 2.40 3.09
N GLY A 30 15.85 1.75 2.13
CA GLY A 30 16.00 0.33 1.80
C GLY A 30 15.39 -0.63 2.84
N VAL A 31 14.65 -0.12 3.83
CA VAL A 31 14.08 -0.94 4.91
C VAL A 31 12.84 -1.68 4.44
N LYS A 32 12.81 -3.00 4.59
CA LYS A 32 11.64 -3.85 4.30
C LYS A 32 10.76 -3.99 5.53
N GLN A 33 9.46 -3.78 5.34
CA GLN A 33 8.43 -3.92 6.35
C GLN A 33 7.29 -4.78 5.82
N GLU A 34 6.77 -5.65 6.67
CA GLU A 34 5.62 -6.48 6.34
C GLU A 34 4.38 -5.95 7.06
N PHE A 35 3.30 -5.77 6.29
CA PHE A 35 2.01 -5.29 6.78
C PHE A 35 0.92 -6.28 6.40
N GLN A 36 0.10 -6.64 7.38
CA GLN A 36 -1.08 -7.43 7.13
C GLN A 36 -2.27 -6.50 6.91
N ILE A 37 -2.91 -6.62 5.76
CA ILE A 37 -4.08 -5.81 5.44
C ILE A 37 -5.30 -6.46 6.07
N VAL A 38 -5.96 -5.74 6.96
CA VAL A 38 -7.10 -6.22 7.73
C VAL A 38 -8.31 -5.28 7.60
N GLY A 39 -9.46 -5.67 8.14
CA GLY A 39 -10.61 -4.76 8.25
C GLY A 39 -10.37 -3.63 9.24
N GLN A 40 -11.18 -2.55 9.20
CA GLN A 40 -11.11 -1.46 10.18
C GLN A 40 -11.24 -1.94 11.63
N SER A 41 -12.10 -2.93 11.88
CA SER A 41 -12.32 -3.48 13.22
C SER A 41 -11.13 -4.27 13.79
N GLU A 42 -10.20 -4.71 12.92
CA GLU A 42 -9.06 -5.55 13.27
C GLU A 42 -7.71 -4.84 13.11
N ALA A 43 -7.74 -3.56 12.71
CA ALA A 43 -6.57 -2.72 12.54
C ALA A 43 -5.80 -2.61 13.85
N ASP A 44 -4.51 -2.92 13.79
CA ASP A 44 -3.62 -2.73 14.93
C ASP A 44 -2.23 -2.37 14.41
N PRO A 45 -1.87 -1.07 14.39
CA PRO A 45 -0.58 -0.62 13.89
C PRO A 45 0.58 -1.13 14.75
N ALA A 46 0.36 -1.42 16.04
CA ALA A 46 1.38 -2.01 16.90
C ALA A 46 1.66 -3.47 16.52
N ALA A 47 0.64 -4.20 16.08
CA ALA A 47 0.75 -5.55 15.54
C ALA A 47 1.03 -5.62 14.03
N ARG A 48 1.38 -4.49 13.38
CA ARG A 48 1.61 -4.38 11.92
C ARG A 48 0.39 -4.76 11.06
N LYS A 49 -0.81 -4.62 11.62
CA LYS A 49 -2.09 -4.82 10.95
C LYS A 49 -2.65 -3.48 10.52
N ILE A 50 -2.70 -3.25 9.21
CA ILE A 50 -3.11 -1.97 8.63
C ILE A 50 -4.45 -2.16 7.93
N SER A 51 -5.41 -1.27 8.17
CA SER A 51 -6.66 -1.28 7.42
C SER A 51 -6.52 -0.62 6.07
N LEU A 52 -7.35 -1.05 5.11
CA LEU A 52 -7.49 -0.37 3.82
C LEU A 52 -7.91 1.11 3.91
N ASP A 53 -8.43 1.53 5.06
CA ASP A 53 -8.87 2.91 5.33
C ASP A 53 -7.75 3.81 5.89
N SER A 54 -6.63 3.21 6.32
CA SER A 54 -5.45 3.95 6.76
C SER A 54 -4.70 4.54 5.56
N PRO A 55 -3.99 5.67 5.67
CA PRO A 55 -3.23 6.27 4.57
C PRO A 55 -2.30 5.27 3.86
N ILE A 56 -1.63 4.39 4.61
CA ILE A 56 -0.78 3.34 4.05
C ILE A 56 -1.63 2.31 3.28
N GLY A 57 -2.71 1.81 3.88
CA GLY A 57 -3.58 0.83 3.25
C GLY A 57 -4.31 1.35 2.01
N ALA A 58 -4.70 2.63 2.02
CA ALA A 58 -5.31 3.32 0.90
C ALA A 58 -4.31 3.49 -0.26
N ALA A 59 -3.05 3.83 0.04
CA ALA A 59 -1.98 3.93 -0.96
C ALA A 59 -1.67 2.56 -1.60
N LEU A 60 -1.73 1.49 -0.81
CA LEU A 60 -1.52 0.11 -1.28
C LEU A 60 -2.74 -0.48 -1.99
N LYS A 61 -3.95 0.03 -1.74
CA LYS A 61 -5.21 -0.54 -2.24
C LYS A 61 -5.21 -0.67 -3.76
N GLY A 62 -5.40 -1.90 -4.25
CA GLY A 62 -5.44 -2.19 -5.69
C GLY A 62 -4.09 -2.19 -6.40
N LYS A 63 -2.99 -1.96 -5.68
CA LYS A 63 -1.62 -2.03 -6.18
C LYS A 63 -1.11 -3.47 -6.20
N LYS A 64 -0.08 -3.71 -7.01
CA LYS A 64 0.44 -5.04 -7.35
C LYS A 64 1.88 -5.18 -6.86
N GLU A 65 2.39 -6.40 -6.81
CA GLU A 65 3.82 -6.66 -6.60
C GLU A 65 4.66 -5.91 -7.64
N GLY A 66 5.72 -5.24 -7.18
CA GLY A 66 6.58 -4.38 -7.99
C GLY A 66 6.09 -2.93 -8.14
N ASP A 67 4.84 -2.61 -7.77
CA ASP A 67 4.33 -1.24 -7.83
C ASP A 67 4.92 -0.40 -6.69
N THR A 68 5.07 0.89 -6.92
CA THR A 68 5.60 1.83 -5.93
C THR A 68 4.53 2.84 -5.58
N VAL A 69 4.39 3.11 -4.29
CA VAL A 69 3.33 3.95 -3.72
C VAL A 69 3.94 5.01 -2.84
N THR A 70 3.41 6.20 -2.94
CA THR A 70 3.87 7.34 -2.18
C THR A 70 2.86 7.62 -1.08
N VAL A 71 3.31 7.59 0.17
CA VAL A 71 2.46 7.80 1.34
C VAL A 71 2.81 9.14 1.95
N ASP A 72 1.85 10.04 1.97
CA ASP A 72 1.97 11.32 2.69
C ASP A 72 1.80 11.04 4.19
N LEU A 73 2.89 11.20 4.94
CA LEU A 73 2.90 11.14 6.39
C LEU A 73 3.12 12.57 6.91
N PRO A 74 2.63 12.92 8.12
CA PRO A 74 2.84 14.25 8.70
C PRO A 74 4.31 14.60 8.92
N VAL A 75 5.22 13.63 8.82
CA VAL A 75 6.67 13.80 8.93
C VAL A 75 7.36 14.00 7.57
N GLY A 76 6.63 13.86 6.46
CA GLY A 76 7.13 13.92 5.09
C GLY A 76 6.51 12.87 4.19
N GLU A 77 6.73 13.03 2.89
CA GLU A 77 6.31 12.06 1.87
C GLU A 77 7.28 10.88 1.87
N VAL A 78 6.77 9.66 2.02
CA VAL A 78 7.59 8.44 2.05
C VAL A 78 7.18 7.49 0.94
N GLU A 79 8.16 7.06 0.15
CA GLU A 79 7.92 6.19 -1.01
C GLU A 79 8.22 4.72 -0.69
N PHE A 80 7.20 3.89 -0.81
CA PHE A 80 7.22 2.46 -0.52
C PHE A 80 7.01 1.63 -1.78
N ARG A 81 7.90 0.67 -2.04
CA ARG A 81 7.75 -0.31 -3.12
C ARG A 81 7.17 -1.60 -2.59
N ILE A 82 6.14 -2.12 -3.24
CA ILE A 82 5.57 -3.43 -2.93
C ILE A 82 6.54 -4.49 -3.44
N VAL A 83 7.17 -5.21 -2.52
CA VAL A 83 8.12 -6.27 -2.83
C VAL A 83 7.41 -7.60 -3.05
N LYS A 84 6.35 -7.85 -2.26
CA LYS A 84 5.64 -9.12 -2.24
C LYS A 84 4.20 -8.99 -1.73
N ILE A 85 3.29 -9.79 -2.27
CA ILE A 85 1.90 -9.94 -1.79
C ILE A 85 1.62 -11.44 -1.60
N GLY A 86 1.23 -11.84 -0.38
CA GLY A 86 0.79 -13.19 -0.02
C GLY A 86 -0.73 -13.29 0.11
#